data_AF-A0A8T3SUI7-F1
#
_entry.id   AF-A0A8T3SUI7-F1
#
_cell.length_a   1.000
_cell.length_b   1.000
_cell.length_c   1.000
_cell.angle_alpha   90.00
_cell.angle_beta   90.00
_cell.angle_gamma   90.00
#
_symmetry.space_group_name_H-M   'P 1'
#
loop_
_entity.id
_entity.type
_entity.pdbx_description
1 polymer ?
#
loop_
_entity_poly.entity_id
_entity_poly.type
_entity_poly.pdbx_seq_one_letter_code
_entity_poly.pdbx_strand_id
1 'polypeptide(L)' 'MHELGITQSIVEMVAGRAADARIQRVTVEIGKLSAILPDAIRFCFDICAQGTA' A
#
# COMPACT_ATOMS: atom_id res chain seq x y z
N MET A 1 9.10 8.28 8.79
CA MET A 1 9.39 6.95 8.19
C MET A 1 8.99 6.99 6.73
N HIS A 2 9.94 6.74 5.83
CA HIS A 2 9.80 6.90 4.38
C HIS A 2 8.86 5.84 3.77
N GLU A 3 8.93 4.59 4.23
CA GLU A 3 8.17 3.44 3.73
C GLU A 3 6.70 3.46 4.16
N LEU A 4 6.42 3.98 5.36
CA LEU A 4 5.05 4.14 5.87
C LEU A 4 4.27 5.13 5.01
N GLY A 5 4.88 6.28 4.68
CA GLY A 5 4.24 7.29 3.83
C GLY A 5 3.94 6.76 2.43
N ILE A 6 4.88 6.03 1.82
CA ILE A 6 4.68 5.38 0.52
C ILE A 6 3.50 4.40 0.59
N THR A 7 3.46 3.56 1.63
CA THR A 7 2.41 2.55 1.78
C THR A 7 1.04 3.18 2.00
N GLN A 8 0.96 4.24 2.79
CA GLN A 8 -0.27 4.99 3.00
C GLN A 8 -0.79 5.60 1.69
N SER A 9 0.07 6.24 0.90
CA SER A 9 -0.32 6.77 -0.41
C SER A 9 -0.82 5.68 -1.36
N ILE A 10 -0.23 4.48 -1.33
CA ILE A 10 -0.71 3.34 -2.13
C ILE A 10 -2.14 2.96 -1.70
N VAL A 11 -2.39 2.79 -0.40
CA VAL A 11 -3.72 2.41 0.11
C VAL A 11 -4.78 3.45 -0.27
N GLU A 12 -4.49 4.73 -0.06
CA GLU A 12 -5.41 5.84 -0.41
C GLU A 12 -5.71 5.86 -1.92
N MET A 13 -4.69 5.67 -2.77
CA MET A 13 -4.86 5.61 -4.21
C MET A 13 -5.73 4.44 -4.66
N VAL A 14 -5.55 3.25 -4.06
CA VAL A 14 -6.33 2.07 -4.43
C VAL A 14 -7.77 2.21 -3.91
N ALA A 15 -7.96 2.67 -2.67
CA ALA A 15 -9.27 2.90 -2.09
C ALA A 15 -10.09 3.89 -2.91
N GLY A 16 -9.48 5.00 -3.36
CA GLY A 16 -10.15 5.99 -4.22
C GLY A 16 -10.57 5.43 -5.59
N ARG A 17 -9.91 4.39 -6.09
CA ARG A 17 -10.27 3.72 -7.35
C ARG A 17 -11.32 2.63 -7.20
N ALA A 18 -11.52 2.13 -5.99
CA ALA A 18 -12.37 0.97 -5.75
C ALA A 18 -13.86 1.28 -5.87
N ALA A 19 -14.28 2.56 -5.81
CA ALA A 19 -15.67 2.99 -5.99
C ALA A 19 -16.68 2.10 -5.22
N ASP A 20 -16.40 1.90 -3.92
CA ASP A 20 -17.15 1.04 -2.97
C ASP A 20 -17.07 -0.48 -3.21
N ALA A 21 -16.29 -0.94 -4.19
CA ALA A 21 -16.01 -2.35 -4.39
C ALA A 21 -14.94 -2.86 -3.40
N ARG A 22 -15.14 -4.08 -2.90
CA ARG A 22 -14.16 -4.74 -2.04
C ARG A 22 -12.90 -5.12 -2.83
N ILE A 23 -11.77 -4.58 -2.41
CA ILE A 23 -10.45 -4.93 -2.97
C ILE A 23 -10.01 -6.28 -2.40
N GLN A 24 -9.75 -7.26 -3.26
CA GLN A 24 -9.26 -8.59 -2.83
C GLN A 24 -7.73 -8.71 -2.85
N ARG A 25 -7.06 -7.94 -3.70
CA ARG A 25 -5.61 -8.02 -3.90
C ARG A 25 -5.07 -6.73 -4.47
N VAL A 26 -3.93 -6.30 -3.94
CA VAL A 26 -3.10 -5.23 -4.51
C VAL A 26 -1.76 -5.84 -4.88
N THR A 27 -1.32 -5.66 -6.13
CA THR A 27 0.01 -6.08 -6.59
C THR A 27 0.82 -4.82 -6.83
N VAL A 28 1.99 -4.73 -6.19
CA VAL A 28 2.88 -3.57 -6.28
C VAL A 28 4.22 -4.03 -6.83
N GLU A 29 4.67 -3.37 -7.89
CA GLU A 29 6.02 -3.57 -8.43
C GLU A 29 6.99 -2.59 -7.78
N ILE A 30 8.09 -3.12 -7.24
CA ILE A 30 9.14 -2.32 -6.60
C ILE A 30 10.40 -2.42 -7.46
N GLY A 31 10.81 -1.28 -8.03
CA GLY A 31 12.00 -1.21 -8.87
C GLY A 31 13.27 -1.46 -8.07
N LYS A 32 14.22 -2.22 -8.66
CA LYS A 32 15.48 -2.62 -8.01
C LYS A 32 16.36 -1.46 -7.54
N LEU A 33 16.21 -0.28 -8.16
CA LEU A 33 16.98 0.93 -7.84
C LEU A 33 16.19 1.95 -7.00
N SER A 34 15.01 1.58 -6.50
CA SER A 34 14.17 2.48 -5.69
C SER A 34 14.65 2.66 -4.26
N ALA A 35 15.59 1.84 -3.80
CA ALA A 35 16.03 1.74 -2.40
C ALA A 35 14.88 1.49 -1.39
N ILE A 36 13.72 1.04 -1.87
CA ILE A 36 12.57 0.65 -1.04
C ILE A 36 12.74 -0.79 -0.60
N LEU A 37 12.51 -1.05 0.68
CA LEU A 37 12.47 -2.41 1.23
C LEU A 37 11.07 -3.03 1.06
N PRO A 38 10.89 -4.08 0.23
CA PRO A 38 9.58 -4.69 0.01
C PRO A 38 8.91 -5.21 1.29
N ASP A 39 9.70 -5.75 2.21
CA ASP A 39 9.18 -6.27 3.48
C ASP A 39 8.65 -5.15 4.38
N ALA A 40 9.22 -3.94 4.31
CA ALA A 40 8.69 -2.78 5.02
C ALA A 40 7.34 -2.35 4.44
N ILE A 41 7.17 -2.39 3.11
CA ILE A 41 5.87 -2.10 2.47
C ILE A 41 4.81 -3.11 2.92
N ARG A 42 5.14 -4.41 2.94
CA ARG A 42 4.24 -5.45 3.44
C ARG A 42 3.86 -5.22 4.90
N PHE A 43 4.84 -4.94 5.76
CA PHE A 43 4.59 -4.65 7.17
C PHE A 43 3.70 -3.41 7.37
N CYS A 44 3.98 -2.33 6.65
CA CYS A 44 3.19 -1.11 6.72
C CYS A 44 1.78 -1.29 6.14
N PHE A 45 1.58 -2.20 5.18
CA PHE A 45 0.29 -2.38 4.52
C PHE A 45 -0.78 -2.83 5.51
N ASP A 46 -0.46 -3.77 6.39
CA ASP A 46 -1.40 -4.26 7.42
C ASP A 46 -1.81 -3.16 8.40
N ILE A 47 -0.97 -2.16 8.61
CA ILE A 47 -1.26 -1.00 9.47
C ILE A 47 -2.08 0.04 8.70
N CYS A 48 -1.66 0.37 7.48
CA CYS A 48 -2.32 1.40 6.65
C CYS A 48 -3.71 0.97 6.15
N ALA A 49 -3.94 -0.33 5.97
CA ALA A 49 -5.24 -0.87 5.56
C ALA A 49 -6.23 -1.04 6.72
N GLN A 50 -5.82 -0.84 7.98
CA GLN A 50 -6.76 -0.89 9.10
C GLN A 50 -7.81 0.21 8.98
N GLY A 51 -9.08 -0.20 9.02
CA GLY A 51 -10.21 0.72 8.88
C GLY A 51 -10.70 0.95 7.45
N THR A 52 -10.07 0.35 6.44
CA THR A 52 -10.67 0.27 5.08
C THR A 52 -11.74 -0.84 5.08
N ALA A 53 -12.97 -0.50 4.70
CA ALA A 53 -14.14 -1.39 4.71
C ALA A 53 -14.26 -2.22 3.43
#